data_AF-A0A5B1BXE8-F1
#
_entry.id   AF-A0A5B1BXE8-F1
#
_cell.length_a   1.000
_cell.length_b   1.000
_cell.length_c   1.000
_cell.angle_alpha   90.00
_cell.angle_beta   90.00
_cell.angle_gamma   90.00
#
_symmetry.space_group_name_H-M   'P 1'
#
loop_
_entity.id
_entity.type
_entity.pdbx_description
1 polymer ?
#
loop_
_entity_poly.entity_id
_entity_poly.type
_entity_poly.pdbx_seq_one_letter_code
_entity_poly.pdbx_strand_id
1 'polypeptide(L)'
;MSANDVEHEVVVYWRPGCPFCWRLRRALRRHRLATREVNIWTDPDAAAVVRSIAAGNETVPTVVVGDLAMVNPTASEVIDAVRSRAPQLLGQQAADRGWWSALRGSARP
;
A
#
# COMPACT_ATOMS: atom_id res chain seq x y z
N MET A 1 6.56 8.82 14.09
CA MET A 1 6.62 8.13 12.78
C MET A 1 8.01 8.42 12.24
N SER A 2 8.89 7.43 12.19
CA SER A 2 10.28 7.63 11.74
C SER A 2 10.28 7.73 10.21
N ALA A 3 11.12 8.60 9.63
CA ALA A 3 11.21 8.80 8.18
C ALA A 3 11.41 7.49 7.39
N ASN A 4 12.04 6.48 8.03
CA ASN A 4 12.28 5.16 7.47
C ASN A 4 11.03 4.29 7.29
N ASP A 5 9.88 4.58 7.91
CA ASP A 5 8.65 3.78 7.70
C ASP A 5 7.97 4.10 6.37
N VAL A 6 8.12 5.34 5.87
CA VAL A 6 7.44 5.82 4.66
C VAL A 6 8.16 5.35 3.39
N GLU A 7 9.48 5.19 3.43
CA GLU A 7 10.30 4.70 2.32
C GLU A 7 10.09 3.20 2.05
N HIS A 8 9.50 2.48 3.01
CA HIS A 8 9.36 1.03 2.95
C HIS A 8 7.90 0.59 3.02
N GLU A 9 6.96 1.39 2.53
CA GLU A 9 5.56 0.99 2.44
C GLU A 9 5.09 0.91 0.98
N VAL A 10 4.19 -0.04 0.70
CA VAL A 10 3.41 -0.07 -0.54
C VAL A 10 2.01 0.46 -0.26
N VAL A 11 1.73 1.66 -0.72
CA VAL A 11 0.41 2.29 -0.56
C VAL A 11 -0.40 2.12 -1.84
N VAL A 12 -1.62 1.61 -1.71
CA VAL A 12 -2.56 1.42 -2.83
C VAL A 12 -3.78 2.32 -2.61
N TYR A 13 -3.87 3.38 -3.42
CA TYR A 13 -5.03 4.25 -3.47
C TYR A 13 -6.14 3.64 -4.33
N TRP A 14 -7.35 3.55 -3.78
CA TRP A 14 -8.49 2.90 -4.42
C TRP A 14 -9.81 3.64 -4.12
N ARG A 15 -10.88 3.23 -4.80
CA ARG A 15 -12.26 3.67 -4.52
C ARG A 15 -13.28 2.53 -4.69
N PRO A 16 -14.44 2.59 -4.02
CA PRO A 16 -15.52 1.63 -4.22
C PRO A 16 -15.97 1.53 -5.68
N GLY A 17 -16.37 0.34 -6.12
CA GLY A 17 -16.86 0.10 -7.49
C GLY A 17 -15.77 0.09 -8.59
N CYS A 18 -14.49 0.25 -8.25
CA CYS A 18 -13.39 0.21 -9.22
C CYS A 18 -12.95 -1.25 -9.54
N PRO A 19 -13.24 -1.79 -10.74
CA PRO A 19 -12.89 -3.18 -11.07
C PRO A 19 -11.37 -3.39 -11.18
N PHE A 20 -10.63 -2.38 -11.66
CA PHE A 20 -9.17 -2.42 -11.76
C PHE A 20 -8.51 -2.50 -10.37
N CYS A 21 -9.01 -1.71 -9.43
CA CYS A 21 -8.54 -1.70 -8.05
C CYS A 21 -8.75 -3.08 -7.38
N TRP A 22 -9.92 -3.70 -7.60
CA TRP A 22 -10.18 -5.05 -7.08
C TRP A 22 -9.23 -6.08 -7.68
N ARG A 23 -9.02 -6.04 -9.01
CA ARG A 23 -8.12 -6.96 -9.73
C ARG A 23 -6.69 -6.83 -9.23
N LEU A 24 -6.18 -5.61 -9.11
CA LEU A 24 -4.82 -5.33 -8.63
C LEU A 24 -4.64 -5.82 -7.19
N ARG A 25 -5.50 -5.39 -6.26
CA ARG A 25 -5.43 -5.78 -4.84
C ARG A 25 -5.50 -7.29 -4.65
N ARG A 26 -6.35 -7.98 -5.40
CA ARG A 26 -6.43 -9.45 -5.39
C ARG A 26 -5.13 -10.09 -5.89
N ALA A 27 -4.50 -9.54 -6.92
CA ALA A 27 -3.22 -10.04 -7.43
C ALA A 27 -2.09 -9.82 -6.41
N LEU A 28 -1.96 -8.63 -5.83
CA LEU A 28 -0.94 -8.32 -4.81
C LEU A 28 -1.06 -9.23 -3.58
N ARG A 29 -2.29 -9.52 -3.12
CA ARG A 29 -2.55 -10.51 -2.07
C ARG A 29 -2.05 -11.92 -2.40
N ARG A 30 -2.19 -12.36 -3.66
CA ARG A 30 -1.67 -13.67 -4.10
C ARG A 30 -0.13 -13.72 -4.07
N HIS A 31 0.52 -12.59 -4.31
CA HIS A 31 1.97 -12.43 -4.16
C HIS A 31 2.41 -12.26 -2.70
N ARG A 32 1.48 -12.30 -1.73
CA ARG A 32 1.75 -12.10 -0.30
C ARG A 32 2.44 -10.77 0.02
N LEU A 33 2.22 -9.76 -0.82
CA LEU A 33 2.76 -8.42 -0.60
C LEU A 33 1.95 -7.71 0.48
N ALA A 34 2.64 -7.14 1.47
CA ALA A 34 2.03 -6.23 2.43
C ALA A 34 1.69 -4.90 1.75
N THR A 35 0.44 -4.47 1.80
CA THR A 35 0.01 -3.20 1.18
C THR A 35 -0.92 -2.43 2.10
N ARG A 36 -0.71 -1.12 2.22
CA ARG A 36 -1.66 -0.22 2.88
C ARG A 36 -2.66 0.29 1.86
N GLU A 37 -3.92 -0.06 2.03
CA GLU A 37 -4.98 0.29 1.08
C GLU A 37 -5.74 1.52 1.57
N VAL A 38 -5.71 2.62 0.80
CA VAL A 38 -6.32 3.91 1.18
C VAL A 38 -7.46 4.26 0.25
N ASN A 39 -8.65 4.52 0.81
CA ASN A 39 -9.81 4.90 0.02
C ASN A 39 -9.87 6.42 -0.16
N ILE A 40 -9.72 6.88 -1.40
CA ILE A 40 -9.69 8.32 -1.71
C ILE A 40 -11.05 9.02 -1.55
N TRP A 41 -12.16 8.28 -1.50
CA TRP A 41 -13.47 8.89 -1.27
C TRP A 41 -13.70 9.30 0.18
N THR A 42 -13.02 8.63 1.12
CA THR A 42 -13.17 8.89 2.55
C THR A 42 -12.05 9.75 3.12
N ASP A 43 -11.00 9.97 2.32
CA ASP A 43 -9.80 10.68 2.71
C ASP A 43 -9.47 11.75 1.65
N PRO A 44 -9.80 13.03 1.91
CA PRO A 44 -9.56 14.12 0.95
C PRO A 44 -8.06 14.39 0.74
N ASP A 45 -7.21 14.08 1.70
CA ASP A 45 -5.76 14.22 1.57
C ASP A 45 -5.22 13.14 0.63
N ALA A 46 -5.72 11.91 0.74
CA ALA A 46 -5.41 10.84 -0.21
C ALA A 46 -5.87 11.17 -1.64
N ALA A 47 -7.04 11.80 -1.81
CA ALA A 47 -7.48 12.29 -3.11
C ALA A 47 -6.54 13.37 -3.67
N ALA A 48 -6.06 14.29 -2.82
CA ALA A 48 -5.08 15.30 -3.22
C ALA A 48 -3.75 14.67 -3.68
N VAL A 49 -3.26 13.65 -2.98
CA VAL A 49 -2.06 12.89 -3.39
C VAL A 49 -2.26 12.19 -4.73
N VAL A 50 -3.42 11.55 -4.94
CA VAL A 50 -3.72 10.92 -6.24
C VAL A 50 -3.76 11.96 -7.35
N ARG A 51 -4.36 13.13 -7.11
CA ARG A 51 -4.36 14.23 -8.10
C ARG A 51 -2.94 14.72 -8.40
N SER A 52 -2.06 14.84 -7.41
CA SER A 52 -0.68 15.25 -7.69
C SER A 52 0.09 14.21 -8.52
N ILE A 53 -0.21 12.92 -8.34
CA ILE A 53 0.44 11.82 -9.07
C ILE A 53 -0.15 11.64 -10.48
N ALA A 54 -1.47 11.72 -10.62
CA ALA A 54 -2.20 11.39 -11.85
C ALA A 54 -2.57 12.62 -12.69
N ALA A 55 -1.65 13.60 -12.76
CA ALA A 55 -1.78 14.80 -13.59
C ALA A 55 -3.09 15.58 -13.34
N GLY A 56 -3.47 15.74 -12.06
CA GLY A 56 -4.67 16.43 -11.62
C GLY A 56 -5.92 15.56 -11.53
N ASN A 57 -5.87 14.30 -11.96
CA ASN A 57 -7.03 13.40 -11.96
C ASN A 57 -7.09 12.51 -10.71
N GLU A 58 -8.28 12.06 -10.34
CA GLU A 58 -8.50 11.05 -9.29
C GLU A 58 -8.46 9.62 -9.87
N THR A 59 -7.43 9.33 -10.66
CA THR A 59 -7.27 8.03 -11.33
C THR A 59 -6.82 6.97 -10.34
N VAL A 60 -7.56 5.87 -10.28
CA VAL A 60 -7.23 4.71 -9.44
C VAL A 60 -7.34 3.40 -10.25
N PRO A 61 -6.58 2.34 -9.90
CA PRO A 61 -5.65 2.26 -8.79
C PRO A 61 -4.40 3.13 -8.99
N THR A 62 -3.97 3.85 -7.95
CA THR A 62 -2.66 4.52 -7.93
C THR A 62 -1.85 3.86 -6.82
N VAL A 63 -0.60 3.49 -7.10
CA VAL A 63 0.27 2.77 -6.17
C VAL A 63 1.51 3.60 -5.92
N VAL A 64 1.94 3.68 -4.67
CA VAL A 64 3.21 4.28 -4.26
C VAL A 64 4.06 3.19 -3.60
N VAL A 65 5.30 3.05 -4.05
CA VAL A 65 6.31 2.12 -3.52
C VAL A 65 7.52 2.95 -3.13
N GLY A 66 7.67 3.27 -1.85
CA GLY A 66 8.69 4.24 -1.40
C GLY A 66 8.51 5.59 -2.09
N ASP A 67 9.52 6.01 -2.86
CA ASP A 67 9.51 7.25 -3.64
C ASP A 67 8.91 7.11 -5.05
N LEU A 68 8.59 5.89 -5.50
CA LEU A 68 8.06 5.63 -6.84
C LEU A 68 6.52 5.62 -6.82
N ALA A 69 5.90 6.48 -7.61
CA ALA A 69 4.46 6.51 -7.83
C ALA A 69 4.08 5.96 -9.21
N MET A 70 3.02 5.16 -9.28
CA MET A 70 2.55 4.47 -10.48
C MET A 70 1.04 4.61 -10.62
N VAL A 71 0.57 5.03 -11.80
CA VAL A 71 -0.87 5.19 -12.10
C VAL A 71 -1.37 4.00 -12.89
N ASN A 72 -2.40 3.33 -12.39
CA ASN A 72 -3.01 2.12 -12.92
C ASN A 72 -2.01 1.00 -13.31
N PRO A 73 -1.05 0.64 -12.43
CA PRO A 73 -0.07 -0.40 -12.75
C PRO A 73 -0.69 -1.80 -12.72
N THR A 74 -0.06 -2.72 -13.43
CA THR A 74 -0.24 -4.16 -13.27
C THR A 74 0.41 -4.67 -11.99
N ALA A 75 0.01 -5.86 -11.54
CA ALA A 75 0.60 -6.45 -10.34
C ALA A 75 2.09 -6.78 -10.51
N SER A 76 2.52 -7.20 -11.71
CA SER A 76 3.92 -7.50 -11.98
C SER A 76 4.79 -6.26 -11.87
N GLU A 77 4.35 -5.12 -12.42
CA GLU A 77 5.07 -3.85 -12.32
C GLU A 77 5.22 -3.40 -10.86
N VAL A 78 4.19 -3.57 -10.03
CA VAL A 78 4.28 -3.27 -8.60
C VAL A 78 5.29 -4.20 -7.91
N ILE A 79 5.30 -5.50 -8.23
CA ILE A 79 6.25 -6.44 -7.64
C ILE A 79 7.69 -6.12 -8.05
N ASP A 80 7.92 -5.77 -9.31
CA ASP A 80 9.25 -5.41 -9.78
C ASP A 80 9.72 -4.07 -9.19
N ALA A 81 8.82 -3.09 -9.02
CA ALA A 81 9.09 -1.87 -8.27
C ALA A 81 9.49 -2.16 -6.82
N VAL A 82 8.75 -3.05 -6.14
CA VAL A 82 9.06 -3.47 -4.77
C VAL A 82 10.43 -4.16 -4.71
N ARG A 83 10.74 -5.07 -5.64
CA ARG A 83 12.06 -5.72 -5.69
C ARG A 83 13.20 -4.73 -5.83
N SER A 84 13.00 -3.67 -6.61
CA SER A 84 14.03 -2.66 -6.85
C SER A 84 14.17 -1.65 -5.71
N ARG A 85 13.07 -1.25 -5.06
CA ARG A 85 13.05 -0.12 -4.12
C ARG A 85 12.93 -0.55 -2.65
N ALA A 86 12.21 -1.62 -2.39
CA ALA A 86 11.93 -2.11 -1.04
C ALA A 86 11.88 -3.66 -1.00
N PRO A 87 12.98 -4.36 -1.37
CA PRO A 87 13.00 -5.81 -1.45
C PRO A 87 12.62 -6.50 -0.14
N GLN A 88 12.90 -5.87 1.01
CA GLN A 88 12.54 -6.33 2.35
C GLN A 88 11.03 -6.51 2.57
N LEU A 89 10.16 -5.85 1.79
CA LEU A 89 8.72 -6.03 1.93
C LEU A 89 8.21 -7.35 1.37
N LEU A 90 9.04 -8.04 0.59
CA LEU A 90 8.77 -9.37 0.09
C LEU A 90 9.11 -10.39 1.19
N GLY A 91 8.15 -10.64 2.10
CA GLY A 91 8.26 -11.69 3.12
C GLY A 91 8.04 -11.24 4.57
N GLN A 92 8.00 -9.93 4.84
CA GLN A 92 7.89 -9.35 6.21
C GLN A 92 6.58 -9.68 6.96
N GLN A 93 5.54 -10.20 6.28
CA GLN A 93 4.23 -10.52 6.87
C GLN A 93 4.27 -11.50 8.07
N ALA A 94 5.34 -12.28 8.24
CA ALA A 94 5.48 -13.19 9.36
C ALA A 94 5.88 -12.50 10.68
N ALA A 95 6.67 -11.41 10.62
CA ALA A 95 7.16 -10.72 11.80
C ALA A 95 6.10 -9.77 12.39
N ASP A 96 5.32 -9.10 11.53
CA ASP A 96 4.38 -8.07 11.97
C ASP A 96 3.12 -8.61 12.64
N ARG A 97 2.70 -9.84 12.34
CA ARG A 97 1.59 -10.50 13.05
C ARG A 97 1.94 -10.98 14.46
N GLY A 98 3.23 -11.04 14.81
CA GLY A 98 3.70 -11.51 16.11
C GLY A 98 3.72 -10.44 17.21
N TRP A 99 4.00 -9.18 16.87
CA TRP A 99 4.19 -8.14 17.89
C TRP A 99 2.90 -7.47 18.37
N TRP A 100 1.84 -7.40 17.53
CA TRP A 100 0.54 -6.87 17.95
C TRP A 100 -0.24 -7.82 18.89
N SER A 101 0.05 -9.12 18.88
CA SER A 101 -0.53 -10.07 19.85
C SER A 101 0.19 -10.06 21.21
N ALA A 102 1.42 -9.54 21.29
CA ALA A 102 2.20 -9.51 22.53
C ALA A 102 1.89 -8.29 23.43
N LEU A 103 1.20 -7.26 22.93
CA LEU A 103 0.90 -6.02 23.68
C LEU A 103 -0.55 -5.95 24.22
N ARG A 104 -1.36 -6.99 24.05
CA ARG A 104 -2.64 -7.16 24.77
C ARG A 104 -2.51 -8.26 25.83
N GLY A 105 -1.67 -8.02 26.82
CA GLY A 105 -1.40 -9.02 27.84
C GLY A 105 -0.62 -8.50 29.03
N SER A 106 -1.13 -7.50 29.73
CA SER A 106 -0.96 -7.47 31.18
C SER A 106 -2.12 -6.73 31.82
N ALA A 107 -2.82 -7.48 32.66
CA ALA A 107 -3.86 -7.01 33.54
C ALA A 107 -3.28 -6.10 34.63
N ARG A 108 -4.20 -5.32 35.20
CA ARG A 108 -4.22 -4.60 36.49
C ARG A 108 -3.32 -5.18 37.60
N PRO A 109 -2.92 -4.36 38.59
CA PRO A 109 -3.83 -4.00 39.69
C PRO A 109 -4.41 -2.58 39.60
#